data_AF-A0A8X7BR01-F1
#
_entry.id   AF-A0A8X7BR01-F1
#
_cell.length_a   1.000
_cell.length_b   1.000
_cell.length_c   1.000
_cell.angle_alpha   90.00
_cell.angle_beta   90.00
_cell.angle_gamma   90.00
#
_symmetry.space_group_name_H-M   'P 1'
#
loop_
_entity.id
_entity.type
_entity.pdbx_description
1 polymer ?
#
loop_
_entity_poly.entity_id
_entity_poly.type
_entity_poly.pdbx_seq_one_letter_code
_entity_poly.pdbx_strand_id
1 'polypeptide(L)'
;IHKNQTTYSLRIQFHFVRGEIDEDVMKVEEVLATGFVTIEIGIDAEYSQICGSSIIFDLSNVTLKKLAAMCSTKILSVLARGLQDAWPHRANGLHMVNEPAFFTVFYNIFKSMLSKKIRNRLHLHGKNLESLHKFFPVEILPKRLGGTAGEKEFEECQSLILEKQKLGEKLAEFVYKGVKC
;
A
#
# COMPACT_ATOMS: atom_id res chain seq x y z
N ILE A 1 13.25 -38.68 -11.30
CA ILE A 1 11.83 -38.75 -10.87
C ILE A 1 11.76 -38.12 -9.48
N HIS A 2 11.04 -36.99 -9.43
CA HIS A 2 10.51 -36.17 -8.31
C HIS A 2 11.39 -35.87 -7.07
N LYS A 3 11.82 -34.62 -6.84
CA LYS A 3 11.08 -33.36 -6.51
C LYS A 3 10.73 -33.24 -5.01
N ASN A 4 10.98 -32.03 -4.50
CA ASN A 4 10.41 -31.37 -3.31
C ASN A 4 11.20 -31.45 -1.99
N GLN A 5 12.32 -30.71 -1.95
CA GLN A 5 12.57 -29.84 -0.80
C GLN A 5 12.22 -28.42 -1.22
N THR A 6 10.94 -28.11 -1.06
CA THR A 6 10.35 -26.81 -1.36
C THR A 6 10.91 -25.79 -0.37
N THR A 7 11.87 -25.00 -0.82
CA THR A 7 12.27 -23.76 -0.17
C THR A 7 11.01 -22.94 0.04
N TYR A 8 10.61 -22.73 1.30
CA TYR A 8 9.54 -21.82 1.69
C TYR A 8 9.99 -20.40 1.36
N SER A 9 9.87 -20.05 0.07
CA SER A 9 10.07 -18.71 -0.43
C SER A 9 8.91 -17.86 0.07
N LEU A 10 9.17 -17.15 1.17
CA LEU A 10 8.31 -16.11 1.73
C LEU A 10 8.05 -15.08 0.63
N ARG A 11 6.99 -15.28 -0.15
CA ARG A 11 6.50 -14.30 -1.12
C ARG A 11 5.80 -13.19 -0.34
N ILE A 12 6.57 -12.16 -0.04
CA ILE A 12 6.11 -10.88 0.48
C ILE A 12 5.09 -10.30 -0.51
N GLN A 13 3.87 -10.03 -0.07
CA GLN A 13 2.89 -9.33 -0.91
C GLN A 13 3.26 -7.86 -0.99
N PHE A 14 3.41 -7.35 -2.22
CA PHE A 14 3.53 -5.93 -2.48
C PHE A 14 2.18 -5.37 -2.91
N HIS A 15 1.70 -4.36 -2.20
CA HIS A 15 0.66 -3.48 -2.74
C HIS A 15 1.35 -2.32 -3.43
N PHE A 16 1.51 -2.44 -4.74
CA PHE A 16 1.92 -1.32 -5.56
C PHE A 16 0.69 -0.53 -6.00
N VAL A 17 0.46 0.62 -5.39
CA VAL A 17 -0.50 1.59 -5.90
C VAL A 17 0.24 2.50 -6.87
N ARG A 18 0.41 2.05 -8.12
CA ARG A 18 0.46 2.94 -9.30
C ARG A 18 0.28 2.14 -10.61
N GLY A 19 -0.95 2.07 -11.10
CA GLY A 19 -1.16 2.38 -12.53
C GLY A 19 -0.95 3.88 -12.69
N GLU A 20 -0.61 4.39 -13.87
CA GLU A 20 -0.47 5.83 -14.12
C GLU A 20 -1.75 6.56 -13.68
N ILE A 21 -1.80 7.00 -12.41
CA ILE A 21 -2.90 7.78 -11.88
C ILE A 21 -2.74 9.12 -12.57
N ASP A 22 -3.61 9.40 -13.55
CA ASP A 22 -3.82 10.76 -13.99
C ASP A 22 -4.32 11.53 -12.78
N GLU A 23 -3.34 12.23 -12.25
CA GLU A 23 -3.35 12.78 -10.95
C GLU A 23 -4.25 14.04 -10.98
N ASP A 24 -4.53 14.61 -12.16
CA ASP A 24 -5.44 15.74 -12.35
C ASP A 24 -6.89 15.31 -12.56
N VAL A 25 -7.13 14.02 -12.78
CA VAL A 25 -8.47 13.45 -12.98
C VAL A 25 -9.07 12.90 -11.68
N MET A 26 -8.25 12.37 -10.75
CA MET A 26 -8.75 11.77 -9.50
C MET A 26 -8.71 12.71 -8.28
N LYS A 27 -9.80 12.70 -7.51
CA LYS A 27 -9.93 13.39 -6.21
C LYS A 27 -9.17 12.64 -5.13
N VAL A 28 -8.80 13.34 -4.05
CA VAL A 28 -8.08 12.73 -2.92
C VAL A 28 -8.88 11.61 -2.26
N GLU A 29 -10.19 11.76 -2.17
CA GLU A 29 -11.09 10.74 -1.63
C GLU A 29 -11.10 9.47 -2.49
N GLU A 30 -10.98 9.59 -3.81
CA GLU A 30 -10.91 8.46 -4.73
C GLU A 30 -9.58 7.72 -4.57
N VAL A 31 -8.47 8.46 -4.44
CA VAL A 31 -7.15 7.87 -4.14
C VAL A 31 -7.17 7.08 -2.82
N LEU A 32 -7.79 7.64 -1.77
CA LEU A 32 -7.95 6.96 -0.49
C LEU A 32 -8.82 5.71 -0.61
N ALA A 33 -9.95 5.80 -1.30
CA ALA A 33 -10.85 4.67 -1.53
C ALA A 33 -10.16 3.54 -2.31
N THR A 34 -9.42 3.87 -3.37
CA THR A 34 -8.60 2.90 -4.12
C THR A 34 -7.58 2.22 -3.22
N GLY A 35 -6.90 2.98 -2.34
CA GLY A 35 -5.97 2.42 -1.36
C GLY A 35 -6.65 1.43 -0.42
N PHE A 36 -7.83 1.77 0.11
CA PHE A 36 -8.57 0.90 1.03
C PHE A 36 -9.07 -0.37 0.35
N VAL A 37 -9.64 -0.27 -0.84
CA VAL A 37 -10.09 -1.44 -1.62
C VAL A 37 -8.91 -2.37 -1.93
N THR A 38 -7.77 -1.80 -2.31
CA THR A 38 -6.55 -2.56 -2.59
C THR A 38 -6.06 -3.31 -1.35
N ILE A 39 -6.08 -2.66 -0.19
CA ILE A 39 -5.71 -3.27 1.09
C ILE A 39 -6.69 -4.39 1.47
N GLU A 40 -7.99 -4.20 1.34
CA GLU A 40 -9.01 -5.22 1.65
C GLU A 40 -8.84 -6.48 0.79
N ILE A 41 -8.64 -6.29 -0.52
CA ILE A 41 -8.37 -7.41 -1.44
C ILE A 41 -7.04 -8.09 -1.08
N GLY A 42 -6.05 -7.32 -0.66
CA GLY A 42 -4.78 -7.82 -0.16
C GLY A 42 -4.88 -8.70 1.08
N ILE A 43 -5.73 -8.31 2.03
CA ILE A 43 -5.95 -9.04 3.29
C ILE A 43 -6.69 -10.36 3.04
N ASP A 44 -7.48 -10.48 1.97
CA ASP A 44 -8.17 -11.73 1.61
C ASP A 44 -7.19 -12.89 1.33
N ALA A 45 -5.94 -12.58 0.99
CA ALA A 45 -4.89 -13.57 0.82
C ALA A 45 -4.44 -14.18 2.17
N GLU A 46 -4.62 -15.49 2.34
CA GLU A 46 -4.28 -16.23 3.57
C GLU A 46 -2.82 -16.01 4.01
N TYR A 47 -1.87 -16.03 3.06
CA TYR A 47 -0.47 -15.80 3.37
C TYR A 47 -0.20 -14.40 3.94
N SER A 48 -0.98 -13.39 3.53
CA SER A 48 -0.87 -12.00 4.02
C SER A 48 -1.43 -11.85 5.42
N GLN A 49 -2.44 -12.65 5.80
CA GLN A 49 -2.95 -12.68 7.16
C GLN A 49 -1.93 -13.29 8.13
N ILE A 50 -1.21 -14.32 7.69
CA ILE A 50 -0.19 -15.02 8.51
C ILE A 50 1.12 -14.22 8.58
N CYS A 51 1.65 -13.84 7.41
CA CYS A 51 2.99 -13.23 7.31
C CYS A 51 2.95 -11.70 7.51
N GLY A 52 1.80 -11.06 7.32
CA GLY A 52 1.70 -9.62 7.13
C GLY A 52 2.16 -9.19 5.73
N SER A 53 2.08 -7.89 5.46
CA SER A 53 2.58 -7.31 4.19
C SER A 53 3.37 -6.04 4.42
N SER A 54 4.21 -5.68 3.45
CA SER A 54 4.85 -4.37 3.39
C SER A 54 4.32 -3.61 2.19
N ILE A 55 4.07 -2.32 2.37
CA ILE A 55 3.47 -1.46 1.35
C ILE A 55 4.53 -0.49 0.86
N ILE A 56 4.62 -0.34 -0.47
CA ILE A 56 5.52 0.64 -1.10
C ILE A 56 4.67 1.73 -1.77
N PHE A 57 4.86 2.96 -1.35
CA PHE A 57 4.27 4.16 -1.94
C PHE A 57 5.30 4.86 -2.82
N ASP A 58 5.07 4.82 -4.13
CA ASP A 58 5.86 5.60 -5.09
C ASP A 58 5.28 7.00 -5.22
N LEU A 59 5.95 7.96 -4.59
CA LEU A 59 5.52 9.36 -4.49
C LEU A 59 6.09 10.23 -5.63
N SER A 60 6.59 9.61 -6.70
CA SER A 60 6.91 10.32 -7.94
C SER A 60 5.73 11.18 -8.38
N ASN A 61 5.98 12.36 -8.93
CA ASN A 61 4.94 13.27 -9.47
C ASN A 61 3.89 13.81 -8.48
N VAL A 62 3.90 13.41 -7.20
CA VAL A 62 2.97 13.97 -6.20
C VAL A 62 3.16 15.48 -6.11
N THR A 63 2.09 16.23 -6.34
CA THR A 63 2.11 17.70 -6.26
C THR A 63 1.89 18.21 -4.84
N LEU A 64 2.42 19.39 -4.53
CA LEU A 64 2.19 20.06 -3.25
C LEU A 64 0.69 20.32 -2.99
N LYS A 65 -0.09 20.64 -4.03
CA LYS A 65 -1.54 20.83 -3.94
C LYS A 65 -2.26 19.59 -3.40
N LYS A 66 -1.90 18.40 -3.89
CA LYS A 66 -2.48 17.13 -3.44
C LYS A 66 -2.01 16.76 -2.05
N LEU A 67 -0.73 16.94 -1.77
CA LEU A 67 -0.21 16.72 -0.42
C LEU A 67 -0.92 17.61 0.61
N ALA A 68 -1.13 18.89 0.29
CA ALA A 68 -1.86 19.82 1.14
C ALA A 68 -3.31 19.38 1.36
N ALA A 69 -3.99 18.87 0.33
CA ALA A 69 -5.34 18.31 0.47
C ALA A 69 -5.35 17.05 1.37
N MET A 70 -4.32 16.20 1.29
CA MET A 70 -4.15 15.05 2.19
C MET A 70 -3.84 15.44 3.64
N CYS A 71 -3.28 16.64 3.88
CA CYS A 71 -2.99 17.14 5.23
C CYS A 71 -4.24 17.53 6.04
N SER A 72 -5.46 17.39 5.51
CA SER A 72 -6.66 17.68 6.31
C SER A 72 -6.72 16.79 7.56
N THR A 73 -7.10 17.36 8.70
CA THR A 73 -7.18 16.64 9.98
C THR A 73 -8.09 15.42 9.89
N LYS A 74 -9.16 15.51 9.11
CA LYS A 74 -10.07 14.39 8.82
C LYS A 74 -9.34 13.24 8.13
N ILE A 75 -8.63 13.51 7.03
CA ILE A 75 -7.93 12.47 6.26
C ILE A 75 -6.81 11.85 7.09
N LEU A 76 -5.98 12.68 7.73
CA LEU A 76 -4.89 12.20 8.58
C LEU A 76 -5.40 11.31 9.72
N SER A 77 -6.53 11.67 10.35
CA SER A 77 -7.15 10.86 11.41
C SER A 77 -7.64 9.52 10.89
N VAL A 78 -8.31 9.50 9.73
CA VAL A 78 -8.76 8.25 9.09
C VAL A 78 -7.57 7.35 8.76
N LEU A 79 -6.51 7.89 8.15
CA LEU A 79 -5.30 7.13 7.82
C LEU A 79 -4.60 6.58 9.06
N ALA A 80 -4.44 7.41 10.10
CA ALA A 80 -3.75 7.01 11.32
C ALA A 80 -4.51 5.90 12.06
N ARG A 81 -5.84 6.07 12.24
CA ARG A 81 -6.70 5.08 12.88
C ARG A 81 -6.84 3.81 12.05
N GLY A 82 -6.96 3.93 10.72
CA GLY A 82 -6.96 2.81 9.79
C GLY A 82 -5.77 1.89 10.02
N LEU A 83 -4.58 2.49 10.02
CA LEU A 83 -3.32 1.78 10.10
C LEU A 83 -3.03 1.13 11.47
N GLN A 84 -3.57 1.67 12.56
CA GLN A 84 -3.18 1.24 13.91
C GLN A 84 -4.32 0.58 14.72
N ASP A 85 -5.58 0.92 14.44
CA ASP A 85 -6.74 0.55 15.27
C ASP A 85 -7.83 -0.21 14.51
N ALA A 86 -8.00 0.04 13.21
CA ALA A 86 -9.20 -0.42 12.48
C ALA A 86 -8.96 -1.56 11.47
N TRP A 87 -7.83 -1.58 10.75
CA TRP A 87 -7.59 -2.65 9.78
C TRP A 87 -7.04 -3.90 10.46
N PRO A 88 -7.63 -5.09 10.21
CA PRO A 88 -7.10 -6.37 10.70
C PRO A 88 -5.83 -6.80 9.92
N HIS A 89 -5.05 -5.83 9.43
CA HIS A 89 -3.87 -6.06 8.62
C HIS A 89 -2.59 -5.90 9.43
N ARG A 90 -1.70 -6.88 9.31
CA ARG A 90 -0.36 -6.79 9.88
C ARG A 90 0.59 -6.10 8.89
N ALA A 91 0.63 -4.77 8.94
CA ALA A 91 1.64 -4.01 8.19
C ALA A 91 3.03 -4.23 8.79
N ASN A 92 3.94 -4.89 8.07
CA ASN A 92 5.33 -5.11 8.49
C ASN A 92 6.22 -3.88 8.23
N GLY A 93 5.94 -3.15 7.14
CA GLY A 93 6.66 -1.94 6.76
C GLY A 93 5.83 -1.08 5.80
N LEU A 94 6.01 0.23 5.89
CA LEU A 94 5.45 1.23 5.00
C LEU A 94 6.61 2.04 4.43
N HIS A 95 6.81 1.94 3.13
CA HIS A 95 8.00 2.41 2.44
C HIS A 95 7.62 3.49 1.45
N MET A 96 8.11 4.70 1.65
CA MET A 96 7.94 5.81 0.71
C MET A 96 9.19 5.92 -0.13
N VAL A 97 9.02 5.89 -1.45
CA VAL A 97 10.09 6.05 -2.44
C VAL A 97 9.78 7.26 -3.31
N ASN A 98 10.81 7.89 -3.84
CA ASN A 98 10.70 9.07 -4.71
C ASN A 98 9.94 10.25 -4.06
N GLU A 99 9.96 10.34 -2.72
CA GLU A 99 9.25 11.41 -2.03
C GLU A 99 9.89 12.78 -2.31
N PRO A 100 9.07 13.82 -2.64
CA PRO A 100 9.58 15.16 -2.82
C PRO A 100 9.98 15.78 -1.47
N ALA A 101 10.91 16.75 -1.47
CA ALA A 101 11.43 17.35 -0.24
C ALA A 101 10.32 17.90 0.70
N PHE A 102 9.26 18.45 0.12
CA PHE A 102 8.11 18.97 0.86
C PHE A 102 7.24 17.89 1.55
N PHE A 103 7.40 16.61 1.19
CA PHE A 103 6.72 15.49 1.86
C PHE A 103 7.09 15.36 3.34
N THR A 104 8.28 15.81 3.73
CA THR A 104 8.77 15.77 5.11
C THR A 104 7.81 16.46 6.10
N VAL A 105 7.13 17.53 5.67
CA VAL A 105 6.13 18.24 6.50
C VAL A 105 4.95 17.34 6.80
N PHE A 106 4.34 16.76 5.75
CA PHE A 106 3.25 15.79 5.90
C PHE A 106 3.68 14.61 6.77
N TYR A 107 4.85 14.04 6.49
CA TYR A 107 5.40 12.90 7.23
C TYR A 107 5.50 13.18 8.72
N ASN A 108 6.02 14.35 9.12
CA ASN A 108 6.18 14.69 10.53
C ASN A 108 4.84 14.87 11.26
N ILE A 109 3.86 15.52 10.61
CA ILE A 109 2.51 15.66 11.16
C ILE A 109 1.87 14.27 11.31
N PHE A 110 1.86 13.48 10.24
CA PHE A 110 1.26 12.15 10.23
C PHE A 110 1.92 11.24 11.27
N LYS A 111 3.26 11.20 11.32
CA LYS A 111 4.04 10.41 12.28
C LYS A 111 3.65 10.72 13.73
N SER A 112 3.40 11.99 14.07
CA SER A 112 2.99 12.39 15.42
C SER A 112 1.69 11.74 15.89
N MET A 113 0.80 11.39 14.95
CA MET A 113 -0.51 10.79 15.23
C MET A 113 -0.44 9.27 15.43
N LEU A 114 0.69 8.64 15.10
CA LEU A 114 0.84 7.18 15.09
C LEU A 114 1.41 6.63 16.40
N SER A 115 1.06 5.40 16.73
CA SER A 115 1.70 4.64 17.82
C SER A 115 3.19 4.39 17.57
N LYS A 116 3.98 4.18 18.63
CA LYS A 116 5.42 3.86 18.53
C LYS A 116 5.69 2.65 17.62
N LYS A 117 4.83 1.63 17.68
CA LYS A 117 4.92 0.43 16.85
C LYS A 117 4.86 0.76 15.36
N ILE A 118 3.91 1.60 14.96
CA ILE A 118 3.73 1.99 13.55
C ILE A 118 4.81 2.98 13.11
N ARG A 119 5.20 3.94 13.97
CA ARG A 119 6.29 4.88 13.66
C ARG A 119 7.59 4.18 13.28
N ASN A 120 7.90 3.05 13.93
CA ASN A 120 9.09 2.25 13.65
C ASN A 120 9.03 1.48 12.32
N ARG A 121 7.86 1.42 11.68
CA ARG A 121 7.61 0.74 10.41
C ARG A 121 7.51 1.70 9.23
N LEU A 122 7.65 3.02 9.47
CA LEU A 122 7.69 4.02 8.42
C LEU A 122 9.12 4.21 7.92
N HIS A 123 9.34 4.07 6.62
CA HIS A 123 10.63 4.19 5.96
C HIS A 123 10.56 5.21 4.83
N LEU A 124 11.49 6.16 4.81
CA LEU A 124 11.69 7.12 3.72
C LEU A 124 12.95 6.72 2.98
N HIS A 125 12.86 6.54 1.67
CA HIS A 125 13.97 6.05 0.83
C HIS A 125 14.55 7.14 -0.08
N GLY A 126 13.80 8.22 -0.34
CA GLY A 126 14.17 9.26 -1.28
C GLY A 126 14.27 8.70 -2.70
N LYS A 127 15.20 9.29 -3.47
CA LYS A 127 15.51 8.84 -4.84
C LYS A 127 16.53 7.70 -4.89
N ASN A 128 17.22 7.40 -3.78
CA ASN A 128 18.20 6.32 -3.73
C ASN A 128 17.54 5.03 -3.19
N LEU A 129 17.25 4.12 -4.12
CA LEU A 129 16.58 2.86 -3.84
C LEU A 129 17.47 1.80 -3.19
N GLU A 130 18.78 2.03 -3.01
CA GLU A 130 19.64 1.12 -2.24
C GLU A 130 19.10 0.88 -0.83
N SER A 131 18.50 1.92 -0.22
CA SER A 131 17.88 1.80 1.10
C SER A 131 16.61 0.94 1.07
N LEU A 132 15.89 0.89 -0.05
CA LEU A 132 14.73 0.03 -0.27
C LEU A 132 15.17 -1.43 -0.43
N HIS A 133 16.25 -1.68 -1.17
CA HIS A 133 16.78 -3.02 -1.44
C HIS A 133 17.31 -3.74 -0.18
N LYS A 134 17.55 -3.00 0.91
CA LYS A 134 17.82 -3.60 2.23
C LYS A 134 16.61 -4.30 2.85
N PHE A 135 15.40 -3.92 2.43
CA PHE A 135 14.15 -4.50 2.90
C PHE A 135 13.57 -5.52 1.92
N PHE A 136 13.89 -5.40 0.64
CA PHE A 136 13.29 -6.18 -0.42
C PHE A 136 14.35 -6.71 -1.40
N PRO A 137 14.36 -8.03 -1.69
CA PRO A 137 15.14 -8.59 -2.78
C PRO A 137 14.86 -7.88 -4.12
N VAL A 138 15.89 -7.64 -4.91
CA VAL A 138 15.76 -6.96 -6.21
C VAL A 138 14.98 -7.80 -7.22
N GLU A 139 15.00 -9.12 -7.05
CA GLU A 139 14.37 -10.10 -7.95
C GLU A 139 12.84 -10.03 -7.92
N ILE A 140 12.28 -9.49 -6.84
CA ILE A 140 10.83 -9.38 -6.63
C ILE A 140 10.33 -7.94 -6.78
N LEU A 141 11.22 -6.98 -7.08
CA LEU A 141 10.87 -5.59 -7.35
C LEU A 141 10.79 -5.35 -8.86
N PRO A 142 9.86 -4.52 -9.33
CA PRO A 142 9.82 -4.11 -10.73
C PRO A 142 11.03 -3.25 -11.09
N LYS A 143 11.35 -3.20 -12.39
CA LYS A 143 12.45 -2.39 -12.94
C LYS A 143 12.43 -0.93 -12.50
N ARG A 144 11.26 -0.30 -12.43
CA ARG A 144 11.13 1.10 -11.99
C ARG A 144 11.54 1.35 -10.53
N LEU A 145 11.54 0.30 -9.70
CA LEU A 145 12.07 0.35 -8.33
C LEU A 145 13.49 -0.25 -8.25
N GLY A 146 14.21 -0.28 -9.37
CA GLY A 146 15.58 -0.80 -9.44
C GLY A 146 15.67 -2.31 -9.25
N GLY A 147 14.57 -3.04 -9.46
CA GLY A 147 14.55 -4.50 -9.42
C GLY A 147 14.64 -5.16 -10.79
N THR A 148 14.50 -6.48 -10.82
CA THR A 148 14.59 -7.30 -12.04
C THR A 148 13.31 -8.09 -12.35
N ALA A 149 12.26 -7.92 -11.56
CA ALA A 149 10.97 -8.56 -11.81
C ALA A 149 10.35 -8.06 -13.12
N GLY A 150 9.65 -8.96 -13.81
CA GLY A 150 8.95 -8.64 -15.07
C GLY A 150 7.66 -7.85 -14.83
N GLU A 151 7.19 -7.13 -15.84
CA GLU A 151 5.96 -6.30 -15.73
C GLU A 151 4.67 -7.12 -15.53
N LYS A 152 4.69 -8.43 -15.83
CA LYS A 152 3.54 -9.35 -15.72
C LYS A 152 2.88 -9.39 -14.33
N GLU A 153 3.65 -9.16 -13.27
CA GLU A 153 3.14 -9.20 -11.88
C GLU A 153 2.11 -8.07 -11.59
N PHE A 154 2.14 -6.98 -12.37
CA PHE A 154 1.17 -5.89 -12.25
C PHE A 154 -0.17 -6.22 -12.88
N GLU A 155 -0.16 -6.90 -14.02
CA GLU A 155 -1.36 -7.36 -14.71
C GLU A 155 -2.14 -8.37 -13.85
N GLU A 156 -1.43 -9.22 -13.09
CA GLU A 156 -2.03 -10.16 -12.13
C GLU A 156 -2.74 -9.43 -10.98
N CYS A 157 -2.12 -8.39 -10.42
CA CYS A 157 -2.75 -7.58 -9.36
C CYS A 157 -4.00 -6.85 -9.88
N GLN A 158 -3.93 -6.25 -11.07
CA GLN A 158 -5.08 -5.61 -11.70
C GLN A 158 -6.20 -6.62 -11.99
N SER A 159 -5.86 -7.79 -12.53
CA SER A 159 -6.82 -8.85 -12.82
C SER A 159 -7.49 -9.36 -11.53
N LEU A 160 -6.74 -9.50 -10.44
CA LEU A 160 -7.28 -9.88 -9.14
C LEU A 160 -8.25 -8.81 -8.60
N ILE A 161 -7.90 -7.53 -8.72
CA ILE A 161 -8.78 -6.43 -8.30
C ILE A 161 -10.09 -6.45 -9.10
N LEU A 162 -10.00 -6.65 -10.42
CA LEU A 162 -11.17 -6.73 -11.31
C LEU A 162 -12.02 -7.98 -11.04
N GLU A 163 -11.40 -9.14 -10.79
CA GLU A 163 -12.12 -10.36 -10.42
C GLU A 163 -12.90 -10.17 -9.11
N LYS A 164 -12.28 -9.46 -8.16
CA LYS A 164 -12.87 -9.14 -6.86
C LYS A 164 -13.78 -7.91 -6.91
N GLN A 165 -14.13 -7.36 -8.08
CA GLN A 165 -15.07 -6.24 -8.19
C GLN A 165 -16.40 -6.51 -7.48
N LYS A 166 -16.94 -7.74 -7.60
CA LYS A 166 -18.16 -8.18 -6.90
C LYS A 166 -17.99 -8.26 -5.38
N LEU A 167 -16.77 -8.45 -4.88
CA LEU A 167 -16.47 -8.36 -3.45
C LEU A 167 -16.62 -6.91 -2.97
N GLY A 168 -16.18 -5.93 -3.75
CA GLY A 168 -16.39 -4.51 -3.45
C GLY A 168 -17.88 -4.15 -3.35
N GLU A 169 -18.70 -4.65 -4.28
CA GLU A 169 -20.17 -4.48 -4.24
C GLU A 169 -20.81 -5.13 -3.00
N LYS A 170 -20.40 -6.37 -2.69
CA LYS A 170 -20.86 -7.07 -1.47
C LYS A 170 -20.44 -6.34 -0.20
N LEU A 171 -19.17 -5.92 -0.09
CA LEU A 171 -18.70 -5.14 1.06
C LEU A 171 -19.53 -3.86 1.23
N ALA A 172 -19.92 -3.21 0.14
CA ALA A 172 -20.77 -2.04 0.22
C ALA A 172 -22.18 -2.34 0.77
N GLU A 173 -22.73 -3.50 0.44
CA GLU A 173 -24.01 -3.99 0.97
C GLU A 173 -23.90 -4.34 2.46
N PHE A 174 -22.90 -5.15 2.84
CA PHE A 174 -22.75 -5.65 4.21
C PHE A 174 -22.27 -4.57 5.21
N VAL A 175 -21.28 -3.76 4.82
CA VAL A 175 -20.58 -2.85 5.73
C VAL A 175 -21.24 -1.46 5.78
N TYR A 176 -21.69 -0.92 4.64
CA TYR A 176 -22.19 0.46 4.59
C TYR A 176 -23.71 0.58 4.63
N LYS A 177 -24.44 -0.38 4.04
CA LYS A 177 -25.92 -0.39 4.12
C LYS A 177 -26.43 -1.15 5.35
N GLY A 178 -25.59 -1.99 5.94
CA GLY A 178 -25.91 -2.83 7.08
C GLY A 178 -26.82 -3.99 6.67
N VAL A 179 -26.51 -5.19 7.13
CA VAL A 179 -27.46 -6.31 7.04
C VAL A 179 -28.62 -6.00 7.97
N LYS A 180 -29.83 -5.84 7.43
CA LYS A 180 -31.03 -6.03 8.25
C LYS A 180 -31.11 -7.52 8.54
N CYS A 181 -30.62 -7.93 9.71
CA CYS A 181 -30.85 -9.26 10.25
C CYS A 181 -32.35 -9.53 10.43
#